data_AF-A0A9D2MZ64-F1
#
_entry.id   AF-A0A9D2MZ64-F1
#
_cell.length_a   1.000
_cell.length_b   1.000
_cell.length_c   1.000
_cell.angle_alpha   90.00
_cell.angle_beta   90.00
_cell.angle_gamma   90.00
#
_symmetry.space_group_name_H-M   'P 1'
#
loop_
_entity.id
_entity.type
_entity.pdbx_description
1 polymer ?
#
loop_
_entity_poly.entity_id
_entity_poly.type
_entity_poly.pdbx_seq_one_letter_code
_entity_poly.pdbx_strand_id
1 'polypeptide(L)'
;MLPEISLNVLDVSENSTRAGATLVEIRVAASQADDTLTIVIADNGCGMTPEQVSRVTDPFFTTRTTRKVGLGIPFFKYAAESTGGSFRIESEPGKGTTVTAVFGLSHIDRMPLGDMNATIHNLIVYHPDTDFCYTYTFNGASFTLDTREMREILDGIPLDSPEVSQYIMEYLKENQQEIDKGAIL
;
A
#
# COMPACT_ATOMS: atom_id res chain seq x y z
N MET A 1 -5.87 1.64 -19.84
CA MET A 1 -4.78 1.98 -18.91
C MET A 1 -4.06 0.70 -18.57
N LEU A 2 -2.73 0.73 -18.49
CA LEU A 2 -1.98 -0.36 -17.89
C LEU A 2 -2.35 -0.44 -16.40
N PRO A 3 -2.52 -1.63 -15.81
CA PRO A 3 -2.66 -1.74 -14.36
C PRO A 3 -1.38 -1.23 -13.68
N GLU A 4 -1.54 -0.41 -12.64
CA GLU A 4 -0.45 0.18 -11.84
C GLU A 4 -0.33 -0.53 -10.50
N ILE A 5 0.87 -0.55 -9.90
CA ILE A 5 1.08 -1.14 -8.57
C ILE A 5 0.31 -0.34 -7.50
N SER A 6 0.27 0.99 -7.60
CA SER A 6 -0.49 1.90 -6.73
C SER A 6 -1.95 1.49 -6.56
N LEU A 7 -2.61 1.03 -7.63
CA LEU A 7 -4.00 0.56 -7.58
C LEU A 7 -4.15 -0.74 -6.78
N ASN A 8 -3.16 -1.64 -6.85
CA ASN A 8 -3.14 -2.83 -5.99
C ASN A 8 -2.93 -2.44 -4.53
N VAL A 9 -2.07 -1.46 -4.26
CA VAL A 9 -1.86 -0.92 -2.91
C VAL A 9 -3.16 -0.33 -2.36
N LEU A 10 -3.86 0.48 -3.16
CA LEU A 10 -5.16 1.03 -2.80
C LEU A 10 -6.16 -0.10 -2.48
N ASP A 11 -6.32 -1.07 -3.38
CA ASP A 11 -7.27 -2.18 -3.21
C ASP A 11 -6.97 -3.02 -1.96
N VAL A 12 -5.70 -3.29 -1.65
CA VAL A 12 -5.32 -4.03 -0.44
C VAL A 12 -5.57 -3.19 0.82
N SER A 13 -5.21 -1.91 0.80
CA SER A 13 -5.41 -0.99 1.94
C SER A 13 -6.90 -0.77 2.24
N GLU A 14 -7.75 -0.71 1.21
CA GLU A 14 -9.22 -0.70 1.34
C GLU A 14 -9.77 -2.00 1.96
N ASN A 15 -9.09 -3.13 1.76
CA ASN A 15 -9.47 -4.36 2.46
C ASN A 15 -9.11 -4.28 3.95
N SER A 16 -7.98 -3.65 4.28
CA SER A 16 -7.55 -3.42 5.66
C SER A 16 -8.50 -2.51 6.43
N THR A 17 -8.91 -1.36 5.84
CA THR A 17 -9.90 -0.47 6.46
C THR A 17 -11.24 -1.19 6.68
N ARG A 18 -11.72 -1.94 5.69
CA ARG A 18 -12.94 -2.77 5.83
C ARG A 18 -12.80 -3.89 6.86
N ALA A 19 -11.59 -4.38 7.11
CA ALA A 19 -11.31 -5.36 8.15
C ALA A 19 -11.29 -4.75 9.57
N GLY A 20 -11.58 -3.45 9.69
CA GLY A 20 -11.61 -2.72 10.96
C GLY A 20 -10.23 -2.39 11.50
N ALA A 21 -9.22 -2.30 10.63
CA ALA A 21 -7.90 -1.84 11.04
C ALA A 21 -7.98 -0.39 11.54
N THR A 22 -7.30 -0.11 12.65
CA THR A 22 -7.10 1.26 13.15
C THR A 22 -5.79 1.84 12.66
N LEU A 23 -4.85 0.99 12.23
CA LEU A 23 -3.56 1.37 11.66
C LEU A 23 -3.27 0.53 10.42
N VAL A 24 -2.89 1.20 9.33
CA VAL A 24 -2.36 0.58 8.12
C VAL A 24 -0.97 1.15 7.83
N GLU A 25 0.04 0.30 7.87
CA GLU A 25 1.42 0.61 7.48
C GLU A 25 1.66 0.21 6.02
N ILE A 26 2.14 1.15 5.21
CA ILE A 26 2.46 0.93 3.80
C ILE A 26 3.93 1.28 3.58
N ARG A 27 4.72 0.35 3.06
CA ARG A 27 6.13 0.57 2.76
C ARG A 27 6.40 0.28 1.30
N VAL A 28 7.06 1.21 0.63
CA VAL A 28 7.53 1.08 -0.75
C VAL A 28 9.04 1.26 -0.74
N ALA A 29 9.77 0.25 -1.17
CA ALA A 29 11.23 0.26 -1.18
C ALA A 29 11.76 -0.19 -2.54
N ALA A 30 12.46 0.70 -3.23
CA ALA A 30 13.17 0.39 -4.46
C ALA A 30 14.69 0.36 -4.21
N SER A 31 15.34 -0.72 -4.66
CA SER A 31 16.79 -0.87 -4.64
C SER A 31 17.27 -1.21 -6.05
N GLN A 32 18.02 -0.29 -6.66
CA GLN A 32 18.65 -0.53 -7.96
C GLN A 32 19.82 -1.51 -7.85
N ALA A 33 20.50 -1.55 -6.71
CA ALA A 33 21.61 -2.48 -6.47
C ALA A 33 21.12 -3.93 -6.40
N ASP A 34 19.95 -4.15 -5.79
CA ASP A 34 19.36 -5.48 -5.64
C ASP A 34 18.38 -5.83 -6.76
N ASP A 35 18.12 -4.89 -7.68
CA ASP A 35 17.09 -4.97 -8.73
C ASP A 35 15.70 -5.32 -8.20
N THR A 36 15.28 -4.67 -7.11
CA THR A 36 14.00 -4.96 -6.45
C THR A 36 13.13 -3.74 -6.23
N LEU A 37 11.82 -3.92 -6.36
CA LEU A 37 10.77 -3.05 -5.84
C LEU A 37 9.93 -3.86 -4.86
N THR A 38 9.96 -3.49 -3.58
CA THR A 38 9.24 -4.18 -2.50
C THR A 38 8.11 -3.30 -2.01
N ILE A 39 6.92 -3.89 -1.93
CA ILE A 39 5.71 -3.29 -1.38
C ILE A 39 5.28 -4.12 -0.18
N VAL A 40 5.13 -3.47 0.97
CA VAL A 40 4.61 -4.09 2.20
C VAL A 40 3.38 -3.32 2.64
N ILE A 41 2.30 -4.03 2.92
CA ILE A 41 1.07 -3.46 3.49
C ILE A 41 0.73 -4.29 4.72
N ALA A 42 0.82 -3.68 5.89
CA ALA A 42 0.51 -4.31 7.17
C ALA A 42 -0.63 -3.58 7.85
N ASP A 43 -1.59 -4.32 8.38
CA ASP A 43 -2.72 -3.78 9.14
C ASP A 43 -2.92 -4.54 10.44
N ASN A 44 -3.61 -3.90 11.38
CA ASN A 44 -4.01 -4.49 12.66
C ASN A 44 -5.51 -4.86 12.71
N GLY A 45 -6.12 -5.15 11.56
CA GLY A 45 -7.54 -5.49 11.46
C GLY A 45 -7.88 -6.87 12.02
N CYS A 46 -9.05 -7.39 11.67
CA CYS A 46 -9.55 -8.66 12.19
C CYS A 46 -8.72 -9.90 11.80
N GLY A 47 -7.84 -9.78 10.80
CA GLY A 47 -7.00 -10.87 10.30
C GLY A 47 -7.79 -12.01 9.66
N MET A 48 -7.07 -13.09 9.32
CA MET A 48 -7.60 -14.25 8.60
C MET A 48 -7.13 -15.55 9.24
N THR A 49 -8.01 -16.55 9.21
CA THR A 49 -7.66 -17.95 9.50
C THR A 49 -6.73 -18.53 8.42
N PRO A 50 -5.95 -19.59 8.71
CA PRO A 50 -5.13 -20.26 7.70
C PRO A 50 -5.92 -20.71 6.46
N GLU A 51 -7.17 -21.14 6.64
CA GLU A 51 -8.08 -21.50 5.57
C GLU A 51 -8.48 -20.29 4.72
N GLN A 52 -8.70 -19.12 5.33
CA GLN A 52 -8.96 -17.89 4.60
C GLN A 52 -7.72 -17.39 3.85
N VAL A 53 -6.53 -17.47 4.43
CA VAL A 53 -5.27 -17.08 3.78
C VAL A 53 -5.00 -17.93 2.53
N SER A 54 -5.18 -19.25 2.61
CA SER A 54 -4.99 -20.11 1.43
C SER A 54 -5.97 -19.75 0.30
N ARG A 55 -7.21 -19.38 0.66
CA ARG A 55 -8.25 -19.03 -0.30
C ARG A 55 -8.13 -17.61 -0.84
N VAL A 56 -7.62 -16.63 -0.09
CA VAL A 56 -7.53 -15.22 -0.56
C VAL A 56 -6.57 -15.04 -1.74
N THR A 57 -5.68 -16.01 -1.95
CA THR A 57 -4.81 -16.08 -3.12
C THR A 57 -5.44 -16.78 -4.33
N ASP A 58 -6.62 -17.38 -4.17
CA ASP A 58 -7.40 -18.00 -5.25
C ASP A 58 -8.23 -16.92 -5.98
N PRO A 59 -8.04 -16.73 -7.31
CA PRO A 59 -8.81 -15.79 -8.14
C PRO A 59 -10.34 -15.92 -8.00
N PHE A 60 -10.84 -17.12 -7.71
CA PHE A 60 -12.27 -17.41 -7.65
C PHE A 60 -12.88 -17.24 -6.25
N PHE A 61 -12.07 -16.92 -5.25
CA PHE A 61 -12.53 -16.66 -3.89
C PHE A 61 -12.68 -15.17 -3.62
N THR A 62 -13.85 -14.77 -3.13
CA THR A 62 -14.12 -13.42 -2.65
C THR A 62 -15.13 -13.44 -1.53
N THR A 63 -14.93 -12.60 -0.52
CA THR A 63 -15.90 -12.34 0.55
C THR A 63 -16.84 -11.18 0.21
N ARG A 64 -16.60 -10.47 -0.90
CA ARG A 64 -17.46 -9.36 -1.36
C ARG A 64 -18.72 -9.92 -2.04
N THR A 65 -19.89 -9.44 -1.63
CA THR A 65 -21.18 -9.80 -2.25
C THR A 65 -21.46 -9.05 -3.56
N THR A 66 -20.75 -7.94 -3.80
CA THR A 66 -20.99 -7.03 -4.93
C THR A 66 -20.20 -7.35 -6.20
N ARG A 67 -19.12 -8.15 -6.11
CA ARG A 67 -18.36 -8.67 -7.26
C ARG A 67 -18.18 -10.16 -7.11
N LYS A 68 -18.41 -10.91 -8.19
CA LYS A 68 -18.24 -12.39 -8.23
C LYS A 68 -16.77 -12.84 -8.26
N VAL A 69 -15.80 -11.92 -8.34
CA VAL A 69 -14.37 -12.24 -8.45
C VAL A 69 -13.57 -11.31 -7.54
N GLY A 70 -12.63 -11.87 -6.78
CA GLY A 70 -11.77 -11.16 -5.82
C GLY A 70 -10.37 -10.94 -6.38
N LEU A 71 -10.25 -10.17 -7.46
CA LEU A 71 -9.04 -10.18 -8.29
C LEU A 71 -7.84 -9.39 -7.75
N GLY A 72 -8.01 -8.54 -6.74
CA GLY A 72 -6.94 -7.65 -6.26
C GLY A 72 -5.68 -8.40 -5.80
N ILE A 73 -5.79 -9.21 -4.74
CA ILE A 73 -4.67 -10.00 -4.23
C ILE A 73 -4.14 -11.03 -5.24
N PRO A 74 -4.98 -11.81 -5.95
CA PRO A 74 -4.50 -12.76 -6.96
C PRO A 74 -3.74 -12.11 -8.12
N PHE A 75 -4.18 -10.94 -8.61
CA PHE A 75 -3.43 -10.22 -9.65
C PHE A 75 -2.16 -9.58 -9.12
N PHE A 76 -2.19 -9.06 -7.89
CA PHE A 76 -0.98 -8.51 -7.27
C PHE A 76 0.10 -9.58 -7.09
N LYS A 77 -0.31 -10.77 -6.62
CA LYS A 77 0.54 -11.97 -6.58
C LYS A 77 1.09 -12.33 -7.95
N TYR A 78 0.22 -12.50 -8.94
CA TYR A 78 0.63 -12.87 -10.28
C TYR A 78 1.64 -11.88 -10.88
N ALA A 79 1.41 -10.58 -10.70
CA ALA A 79 2.32 -9.55 -11.21
C ALA A 79 3.69 -9.58 -10.53
N ALA A 80 3.75 -9.80 -9.22
CA ALA A 80 4.99 -9.92 -8.46
C ALA A 80 5.80 -11.17 -8.90
N GLU A 81 5.14 -12.33 -8.95
CA GLU A 81 5.80 -13.59 -9.30
C GLU A 81 6.20 -13.65 -10.79
N SER A 82 5.40 -13.07 -11.69
CA SER A 82 5.67 -13.06 -13.14
C SER A 82 6.83 -12.12 -13.53
N THR A 83 7.31 -11.29 -12.62
CA THR A 83 8.41 -10.33 -12.85
C THR A 83 9.70 -10.75 -12.13
N GLY A 84 9.81 -12.04 -11.80
CA GLY A 84 10.99 -12.61 -11.12
C GLY A 84 11.05 -12.34 -9.61
N GLY A 85 9.99 -11.77 -9.04
CA GLY A 85 9.90 -11.46 -7.62
C GLY A 85 9.12 -12.52 -6.82
N SER A 86 8.44 -12.10 -5.76
CA SER A 86 7.73 -13.01 -4.85
C SER A 86 6.53 -12.35 -4.19
N PHE A 87 5.61 -13.16 -3.67
CA PHE A 87 4.44 -12.67 -2.96
C PHE A 87 4.17 -13.50 -1.71
N ARG A 88 3.90 -12.84 -0.59
CA ARG A 88 3.62 -13.47 0.70
C ARG A 88 2.49 -12.76 1.43
N ILE A 89 1.65 -13.55 2.10
CA ILE A 89 0.63 -13.06 3.05
C ILE A 89 0.84 -13.77 4.38
N GLU A 90 0.92 -12.99 5.44
CA GLU A 90 0.95 -13.45 6.82
C GLU A 90 -0.25 -12.83 7.54
N SER A 91 -1.10 -13.65 8.15
CA SER A 91 -2.31 -13.16 8.82
C SER A 91 -2.72 -14.10 9.93
N GLU A 92 -3.18 -13.54 11.04
CA GLU A 92 -3.72 -14.31 12.17
C GLU A 92 -5.00 -13.65 12.69
N PRO A 93 -6.04 -14.43 13.07
CA PRO A 93 -7.27 -13.87 13.60
C PRO A 93 -7.01 -12.96 14.81
N GLY A 94 -7.51 -11.73 14.74
CA GLY A 94 -7.38 -10.71 15.79
C GLY A 94 -6.00 -10.03 15.89
N LYS A 95 -5.03 -10.38 15.03
CA LYS A 95 -3.71 -9.72 14.99
C LYS A 95 -3.50 -8.84 13.76
N GLY A 96 -4.27 -9.07 12.70
CA GLY A 96 -4.17 -8.32 11.44
C GLY A 96 -3.53 -9.12 10.31
N THR A 97 -3.10 -8.41 9.28
CA THR A 97 -2.57 -8.99 8.03
C THR A 97 -1.35 -8.23 7.56
N THR A 98 -0.36 -8.93 7.01
CA THR A 98 0.78 -8.37 6.29
C THR A 98 0.85 -8.99 4.90
N VAL A 99 0.79 -8.16 3.88
CA VAL A 99 0.99 -8.51 2.48
C VAL A 99 2.34 -7.97 2.05
N THR A 100 3.19 -8.83 1.48
CA THR A 100 4.50 -8.45 0.91
C THR A 100 4.54 -8.88 -0.54
N ALA A 101 4.78 -7.93 -1.44
CA ALA A 101 4.97 -8.16 -2.86
C ALA A 101 6.34 -7.61 -3.28
N VAL A 102 7.16 -8.44 -3.90
CA VAL A 102 8.49 -8.07 -4.42
C VAL A 102 8.43 -8.22 -5.94
N PHE A 103 8.97 -7.25 -6.67
CA PHE A 103 9.04 -7.22 -8.12
C PHE A 103 10.50 -7.05 -8.56
N GLY A 104 10.87 -7.60 -9.72
CA GLY A 104 12.15 -7.28 -10.36
C GLY A 104 12.10 -5.86 -10.93
N LEU A 105 12.90 -4.94 -10.40
CA LEU A 105 12.79 -3.50 -10.70
C LEU A 105 13.01 -3.19 -12.19
N SER A 106 13.96 -3.86 -12.83
CA SER A 106 14.30 -3.70 -14.25
C SER A 106 13.48 -4.60 -15.20
N HIS A 107 12.57 -5.43 -14.68
CA HIS A 107 11.83 -6.39 -15.50
C HIS A 107 10.88 -5.67 -16.49
N ILE A 108 10.94 -6.05 -17.77
CA ILE A 108 10.19 -5.39 -18.87
C ILE A 108 8.67 -5.43 -18.67
N ASP A 109 8.15 -6.54 -18.13
CA ASP A 109 6.72 -6.72 -17.88
C ASP A 109 6.27 -6.19 -16.50
N ARG A 110 7.16 -5.54 -15.74
CA ARG A 110 6.79 -4.95 -14.45
C ARG A 110 5.84 -3.78 -14.70
N MET A 111 4.70 -3.81 -14.00
CA MET A 111 3.79 -2.68 -13.95
C MET A 111 4.50 -1.45 -13.35
N PRO A 112 4.25 -0.24 -13.85
CA PRO A 112 4.77 0.97 -13.22
C PRO A 112 4.26 1.07 -11.79
N LEU A 113 5.04 1.75 -10.92
CA LEU A 113 4.61 1.99 -9.54
C LEU A 113 3.29 2.78 -9.52
N GLY A 114 3.14 3.73 -10.44
CA GLY A 114 1.97 4.61 -10.53
C GLY A 114 2.02 5.74 -9.49
N ASP A 115 0.88 6.41 -9.29
CA ASP A 115 0.81 7.56 -8.38
C ASP A 115 0.56 7.11 -6.92
N MET A 116 1.65 6.83 -6.21
CA MET A 116 1.59 6.51 -4.77
C MET A 116 1.17 7.70 -3.93
N ASN A 117 1.53 8.93 -4.31
CA ASN A 117 1.17 10.12 -3.54
C ASN A 117 -0.35 10.34 -3.54
N ALA A 118 -0.99 10.21 -4.70
CA ALA A 118 -2.45 10.22 -4.82
C ALA A 118 -3.10 9.06 -4.07
N THR A 119 -2.49 7.87 -4.10
CA THR A 119 -3.01 6.70 -3.40
C THR A 119 -3.03 6.90 -1.88
N ILE A 120 -1.90 7.31 -1.30
CA ILE A 120 -1.77 7.56 0.14
C ILE A 120 -2.65 8.74 0.57
N HIS A 121 -2.66 9.82 -0.20
CA HIS A 121 -3.54 10.96 0.07
C HIS A 121 -5.02 10.57 0.10
N ASN A 122 -5.49 9.83 -0.91
CA ASN A 122 -6.88 9.35 -0.95
C ASN A 122 -7.21 8.47 0.26
N LEU A 123 -6.31 7.56 0.63
CA LEU A 123 -6.51 6.71 1.81
C LEU A 123 -6.70 7.55 3.07
N ILE A 124 -5.87 8.57 3.28
CA ILE A 124 -5.94 9.44 4.47
C ILE A 124 -7.24 10.26 4.48
N VAL A 125 -7.61 10.87 3.35
CA VAL A 125 -8.76 11.77 3.27
C VAL A 125 -10.09 11.03 3.34
N TYR A 126 -10.19 9.84 2.72
CA TYR A 126 -11.45 9.08 2.65
C TYR A 126 -11.65 8.10 3.82
N HIS A 127 -10.62 7.86 4.64
CA HIS A 127 -10.71 7.02 5.84
C HIS A 127 -10.22 7.77 7.09
N PRO A 128 -10.91 8.85 7.51
CA PRO A 128 -10.44 9.74 8.58
C PRO A 128 -10.35 9.06 9.96
N ASP A 129 -10.98 7.91 10.15
CA ASP A 129 -10.94 7.12 11.39
C ASP A 129 -9.82 6.07 11.43
N THR A 130 -9.10 5.88 10.31
CA THR A 130 -7.95 4.97 10.22
C THR A 130 -6.67 5.78 10.16
N ASP A 131 -5.67 5.38 10.94
CA ASP A 131 -4.33 5.94 10.82
C ASP A 131 -3.54 5.21 9.75
N PHE A 132 -2.77 5.99 8.99
CA PHE A 132 -1.83 5.50 7.98
C PHE A 132 -0.40 5.91 8.34
N CYS A 133 0.52 4.96 8.15
CA CYS A 133 1.96 5.20 8.21
C CYS A 133 2.58 4.75 6.88
N TYR A 134 3.06 5.71 6.10
CA TYR A 134 3.64 5.48 4.78
C TYR A 134 5.14 5.74 4.79
N THR A 135 5.93 4.73 4.44
CA THR A 135 7.39 4.86 4.27
C THR A 135 7.76 4.62 2.81
N TYR A 136 8.45 5.59 2.20
CA TYR A 136 9.04 5.44 0.87
C TYR A 136 10.57 5.38 0.99
N THR A 137 11.19 4.43 0.32
CA THR A 137 12.64 4.22 0.31
C THR A 137 13.14 4.04 -1.12
N PHE A 138 14.19 4.78 -1.49
CA PHE A 138 14.90 4.62 -2.76
C PHE A 138 16.41 4.56 -2.51
N ASN A 139 17.04 3.45 -2.88
CA ASN A 139 18.50 3.21 -2.72
C ASN A 139 19.02 3.53 -1.29
N GLY A 140 18.23 3.22 -0.27
CA GLY A 140 18.57 3.41 1.14
C GLY A 140 18.23 4.77 1.73
N ALA A 141 17.89 5.79 0.92
CA ALA A 141 17.31 7.04 1.41
C ALA A 141 15.81 6.86 1.61
N SER A 142 15.22 7.43 2.67
CA SER A 142 13.79 7.25 2.97
C SER A 142 13.15 8.45 3.65
N PHE A 143 11.83 8.57 3.49
CA PHE A 143 10.98 9.44 4.31
C PHE A 143 9.78 8.64 4.83
N THR A 144 9.16 9.12 5.91
CA THR A 144 7.94 8.54 6.47
C THR A 144 6.91 9.62 6.75
N LEU A 145 5.66 9.37 6.35
CA LEU A 145 4.49 10.14 6.76
C LEU A 145 3.69 9.28 7.75
N ASP A 146 3.45 9.79 8.96
CA ASP A 146 2.61 9.14 9.97
C ASP A 146 1.46 10.07 10.37
N THR A 147 0.24 9.67 10.03
CA THR A 147 -0.97 10.47 10.35
C THR A 147 -1.19 10.68 11.84
N ARG A 148 -0.67 9.81 12.71
CA ARG A 148 -0.77 9.98 14.17
C ARG A 148 0.04 11.19 14.62
N GLU A 149 1.27 11.32 14.12
CA GLU A 149 2.12 12.48 14.37
C GLU A 149 1.50 13.75 13.78
N MET A 150 0.89 13.67 12.58
CA MET A 150 0.19 14.80 12.00
C MET A 150 -0.99 15.27 12.86
N ARG A 151 -1.80 14.33 13.39
CA ARG A 151 -2.93 14.67 14.27
C ARG A 151 -2.48 15.34 15.56
N GLU A 152 -1.34 14.93 16.13
CA GLU A 152 -0.76 15.57 17.31
C GLU A 152 -0.34 17.02 17.02
N ILE A 153 0.21 17.28 15.83
CA ILE A 153 0.65 18.62 15.41
C ILE A 153 -0.54 19.54 15.07
N LEU A 154 -1.58 18.98 14.45
CA LEU A 154 -2.72 19.72 13.93
C LEU A 154 -3.76 20.11 15.00
N ASP A 155 -3.62 19.63 16.24
CA ASP A 155 -4.45 19.98 17.40
C ASP A 155 -5.97 20.00 17.11
N GLY A 156 -6.46 18.91 16.52
CA GLY A 156 -7.88 18.72 16.22
C GLY A 156 -8.37 19.24 14.87
N ILE A 157 -7.51 19.83 14.03
CA ILE A 157 -7.86 20.13 12.63
C ILE A 157 -7.97 18.81 11.83
N PRO A 158 -9.10 18.54 11.16
CA PRO A 158 -9.29 17.32 10.38
C PRO A 158 -8.33 17.20 9.19
N LEU A 159 -7.85 15.97 8.93
CA LEU A 159 -6.93 15.68 7.81
C LEU A 159 -7.59 15.85 6.43
N ASP A 160 -8.91 15.77 6.36
CA ASP A 160 -9.73 15.96 5.15
C ASP A 160 -10.11 17.43 4.90
N SER A 161 -9.72 18.35 5.79
CA SER A 161 -9.88 19.78 5.53
C SER A 161 -9.08 20.20 4.29
N PRO A 162 -9.58 21.14 3.45
CA PRO A 162 -8.92 21.49 2.19
C PRO A 162 -7.46 21.88 2.34
N GLU A 163 -7.12 22.67 3.36
CA GLU A 163 -5.77 23.16 3.62
C GLU A 163 -4.81 22.02 4.04
N VAL A 164 -5.24 21.14 4.94
CA VAL A 164 -4.42 20.01 5.39
C VAL A 164 -4.28 18.95 4.31
N SER A 165 -5.36 18.67 3.58
CA SER A 165 -5.39 17.77 2.44
C SER A 165 -4.41 18.22 1.34
N GLN A 166 -4.38 19.52 1.04
CA GLN A 166 -3.40 20.09 0.11
C GLN A 166 -1.97 19.94 0.65
N TYR A 167 -1.75 20.27 1.94
CA TYR A 167 -0.44 20.13 2.58
C TYR A 167 0.10 18.69 2.54
N ILE A 168 -0.74 17.68 2.83
CA ILE A 168 -0.35 16.26 2.75
C ILE A 168 0.16 15.91 1.35
N MET A 169 -0.56 16.36 0.32
CA MET A 169 -0.19 16.09 -1.08
C MET A 169 1.14 16.76 -1.45
N GLU A 170 1.36 18.00 -1.01
CA GLU A 170 2.61 18.74 -1.24
C GLU A 170 3.77 18.06 -0.50
N TYR A 171 3.60 17.73 0.78
CA TYR A 171 4.58 17.02 1.59
C TYR A 171 5.02 15.71 0.95
N LEU A 172 4.08 14.87 0.50
CA LEU A 172 4.38 13.60 -0.17
C LEU A 172 5.22 13.80 -1.43
N LYS A 173 4.85 14.76 -2.28
CA LYS A 173 5.55 15.05 -3.54
C LYS A 173 6.96 15.58 -3.31
N GLU A 174 7.12 16.52 -2.39
CA GLU A 174 8.42 17.13 -2.09
C GLU A 174 9.40 16.10 -1.53
N ASN A 175 8.97 15.31 -0.55
CA ASN A 175 9.82 14.30 0.06
C ASN A 175 10.15 13.16 -0.92
N GLN A 176 9.19 12.71 -1.73
CA GLN A 176 9.49 11.71 -2.77
C GLN A 176 10.55 12.24 -3.74
N GLN A 177 10.37 13.45 -4.25
CA GLN A 177 11.29 14.08 -5.19
C GLN A 177 12.69 14.28 -4.59
N GLU A 178 12.80 14.55 -3.29
CA GLU A 178 14.09 14.62 -2.59
C GLU A 178 14.78 13.24 -2.52
N ILE A 179 14.01 12.19 -2.21
CA ILE A 179 14.51 10.83 -2.05
C ILE A 179 14.93 10.17 -3.37
N ASP A 180 14.11 10.26 -4.41
CA ASP A 180 14.35 9.55 -5.69
C ASP A 180 14.87 10.45 -6.82
N LYS A 181 14.87 11.77 -6.63
CA LYS A 181 15.30 12.77 -7.63
C LYS A 181 14.52 12.69 -8.96
N GLY A 182 13.27 12.24 -8.92
CA GLY A 182 12.39 12.06 -10.07
C GLY A 182 12.62 10.74 -10.81
N ALA A 183 13.12 9.71 -10.13
CA ALA A 183 13.26 8.39 -10.72
C ALA A 183 11.88 7.82 -11.12
N ILE A 184 11.82 7.20 -12.30
CA ILE A 184 10.59 6.54 -12.76
C ILE A 184 10.64 5.09 -12.31
N LEU A 185 9.77 4.75 -11.36
CA LEU A 185 9.52 3.39 -10.89
C LEU A 185 8.30 2.82 -11.59
#